data_AF-A0A7J2RFN4-F1
#
_entry.id   AF-A0A7J2RFN4-F1
#
_cell.length_a   1.000
_cell.length_b   1.000
_cell.length_c   1.000
_cell.angle_alpha   90.00
_cell.angle_beta   90.00
_cell.angle_gamma   90.00
#
_symmetry.space_group_name_H-M   'P 1'
#
loop_
_entity.id
_entity.type
_entity.pdbx_description
1 polymer ?
#
loop_
_entity_poly.entity_id
_entity_poly.type
_entity_poly.pdbx_seq_one_letter_code
_entity_poly.pdbx_strand_id
1 'polypeptide(L)' 'MDEKCKNCKFMIEWESCQYQGHGKCRRFPPHINLETSESGEKLVAIYPKVFNGGWCGEHKWKSNSDKYVATFHKE' A
#
# COMPACT_ATOMS: atom_id res chain seq x y z
N MET A 1 -21.54 7.17 1.05
CA MET A 1 -20.29 6.44 0.72
C MET A 1 -19.44 6.49 1.97
N ASP A 2 -18.95 5.36 2.49
CA ASP A 2 -18.21 5.36 3.78
C ASP A 2 -16.78 5.88 3.60
N GLU A 3 -16.35 6.77 4.51
CA GLU A 3 -14.98 7.29 4.61
C GLU A 3 -14.02 6.22 5.14
N LYS A 4 -13.81 5.17 4.35
CA LYS A 4 -12.93 4.04 4.67
C LYS A 4 -11.73 4.03 3.73
N CYS A 5 -10.60 3.49 4.19
CA CYS A 5 -9.38 3.39 3.39
C CYS A 5 -9.61 2.82 1.99
N LYS A 6 -10.46 1.79 1.83
CA LYS A 6 -10.75 1.20 0.51
C LYS A 6 -11.21 2.24 -0.55
N ASN A 7 -11.90 3.29 -0.11
CA ASN A 7 -12.44 4.36 -0.95
C ASN A 7 -11.52 5.60 -1.04
N CYS A 8 -10.41 5.61 -0.31
CA CYS A 8 -9.50 6.74 -0.21
C CYS A 8 -8.45 6.72 -1.34
N LYS A 9 -8.21 7.86 -2.02
CA LYS A 9 -7.23 7.98 -3.12
C LYS A 9 -5.79 7.64 -2.72
N PHE A 10 -5.48 7.68 -1.43
CA PHE A 10 -4.14 7.37 -0.93
C PHE A 10 -3.93 5.86 -0.70
N MET A 11 -5.00 5.07 -0.70
CA MET A 11 -4.95 3.63 -0.46
C MET A 11 -4.57 2.86 -1.72
N ILE A 12 -3.51 2.05 -1.61
CA ILE A 12 -3.11 1.04 -2.60
C ILE A 12 -3.30 -0.33 -1.94
N GLU A 13 -4.22 -1.14 -2.47
CA GLU A 13 -4.44 -2.51 -2.01
C GLU A 13 -3.27 -3.42 -2.41
N TRP A 14 -2.99 -4.42 -1.60
CA TRP A 14 -2.03 -5.47 -1.95
C TRP A 14 -2.71 -6.53 -2.83
N GLU A 15 -2.08 -6.90 -3.94
CA GLU A 15 -2.65 -7.83 -4.93
C GLU A 15 -2.63 -9.29 -4.51
N SER A 16 -1.76 -9.66 -3.55
CA SER A 16 -1.64 -11.03 -3.09
C SER A 16 -2.85 -11.46 -2.25
N CYS A 17 -3.39 -12.65 -2.54
CA CYS A 17 -4.53 -13.23 -1.83
C CYS A 17 -4.31 -13.35 -0.31
N GLN A 18 -3.06 -13.51 0.14
CA GLN A 18 -2.70 -13.59 1.56
C GLN A 18 -2.95 -12.26 2.31
N TYR A 19 -3.12 -11.17 1.56
CA TYR A 19 -3.20 -9.81 2.05
C TYR A 19 -4.52 -9.13 1.71
N GLN A 20 -5.54 -9.91 1.33
CA GLN A 20 -6.85 -9.40 1.01
C GLN A 20 -7.41 -8.54 2.16
N GLY A 21 -7.93 -7.35 1.83
CA GLY A 21 -8.44 -6.40 2.82
C GLY A 21 -7.37 -5.51 3.45
N HIS A 22 -6.11 -5.61 3.01
CA HIS A 22 -5.01 -4.79 3.44
C HIS A 22 -4.30 -4.10 2.27
N GLY A 23 -3.45 -3.14 2.62
CA GLY A 23 -2.63 -2.43 1.66
C GLY A 23 -1.70 -1.44 2.33
N LYS A 24 -1.26 -0.46 1.55
CA LYS A 24 -0.40 0.65 1.97
C LYS A 24 -1.09 1.98 1.71
N CYS A 25 -0.79 2.98 2.54
CA CYS A 25 -1.26 4.35 2.36
C CYS A 25 -0.11 5.25 1.90
N ARG A 26 -0.25 5.97 0.79
CA ARG A 26 0.79 6.90 0.27
C ARG A 26 1.15 8.03 1.23
N ARG A 27 0.31 8.30 2.24
CA ARG A 27 0.57 9.29 3.30
C ARG A 27 1.49 8.77 4.40
N PHE A 28 1.62 7.46 4.52
CA PHE A 28 2.47 6.81 5.51
C PHE A 28 3.69 6.24 4.77
N PRO A 29 4.82 6.98 4.73
CA PRO A 29 5.99 6.56 3.99
C PRO A 29 6.53 5.24 4.55
N PRO A 30 7.23 4.44 3.73
CA PRO A 30 7.88 3.24 4.21
C PRO A 30 9.08 3.58 5.09
N HIS A 31 9.42 2.67 6.00
CA HIS A 31 10.72 2.64 6.62
C HIS A 31 11.70 1.91 5.71
N ILE A 32 12.88 2.47 5.52
CA ILE A 32 13.97 1.81 4.78
C ILE A 32 14.80 1.04 5.79
N ASN A 33 14.90 -0.28 5.60
CA ASN A 33 15.71 -1.16 6.39
C ASN A 33 16.83 -1.77 5.53
N LEU A 34 17.97 -2.03 6.15
CA LEU A 34 19.03 -2.86 5.60
C LEU A 34 18.81 -4.28 6.13
N GLU A 35 18.48 -5.21 5.26
CA GLU A 35 18.44 -6.63 5.59
C GLU A 35 19.75 -7.28 5.17
N THR A 36 20.47 -7.83 6.13
CA THR A 36 21.65 -8.65 5.87
C THR A 36 21.21 -10.10 5.70
N SER A 37 21.63 -10.73 4.63
CA SER A 37 21.38 -12.13 4.32
C SER A 37 22.68 -12.82 3.92
N GLU A 38 22.65 -14.15 3.75
CA GLU A 38 23.83 -14.90 3.28
C GLU A 38 24.32 -14.44 1.90
N SER A 39 23.43 -13.85 1.08
CA SER A 39 23.78 -13.26 -0.22
C SER A 39 24.23 -11.79 -0.15
N GLY A 40 24.42 -11.25 1.06
CA GLY A 40 24.84 -9.86 1.29
C GLY A 40 23.72 -8.96 1.82
N GLU A 41 23.99 -7.65 1.76
CA GLU A 41 23.08 -6.61 2.26
C GLU A 41 22.13 -6.16 1.15
N LYS A 42 20.84 -6.08 1.47
CA LYS A 42 19.80 -5.55 0.59
C LYS A 42 19.01 -4.45 1.32
N LEU A 43 18.67 -3.40 0.58
CA LEU A 43 17.75 -2.38 1.06
C LEU A 43 16.31 -2.83 0.81
N VAL A 44 15.48 -2.75 1.85
CA VAL A 44 14.06 -3.11 1.79
C VAL A 44 13.22 -1.97 2.33
N ALA A 45 12.14 -1.65 1.61
CA ALA A 45 11.16 -0.67 2.01
C ALA A 45 9.96 -1.36 2.67
N ILE A 46 9.78 -1.15 3.97
CA ILE A 46 8.69 -1.72 4.75
C ILE A 46 7.58 -0.69 4.88
N TYR A 47 6.47 -0.90 4.18
CA TYR A 47 5.31 -0.03 4.26
C TYR A 47 4.44 -0.36 5.49
N PRO A 48 3.94 0.65 6.23
CA PRO A 48 2.92 0.45 7.25
C PRO A 48 1.67 -0.18 6.66
N LYS A 49 1.21 -1.27 7.28
CA LYS A 49 -0.01 -1.98 6.88
C LYS A 49 -1.24 -1.19 7.28
N VAL A 50 -2.15 -0.94 6.33
CA VAL A 50 -3.46 -0.34 6.60
C VAL A 50 -4.59 -1.30 6.22
N PHE A 51 -5.72 -1.19 6.91
CA PHE A 51 -6.90 -2.03 6.69
C PHE A 51 -7.92 -1.29 5.82
N ASN A 52 -8.57 -2.01 4.91
CA ASN A 52 -9.60 -1.46 4.03
C ASN A 52 -10.74 -0.76 4.78
N GLY A 53 -11.11 -1.28 5.95
CA GLY A 53 -12.15 -0.73 6.82
C GLY A 53 -11.66 0.37 7.78
N GLY A 54 -10.37 0.71 7.78
CA GLY A 54 -9.81 1.75 8.64
C GLY A 54 -10.13 3.16 8.18
N TRP A 55 -9.88 4.13 9.06
CA TRP A 55 -9.98 5.57 8.81
C TRP A 55 -8.92 6.31 9.60
N CYS A 56 -8.26 7.29 8.98
CA CYS A 56 -7.17 8.06 9.57
C CYS A 56 -7.49 9.56 9.73
N GLY A 57 -8.74 9.98 9.49
CA GLY A 57 -9.14 11.40 9.54
C GLY A 57 -8.77 12.24 8.31
N GLU A 58 -7.89 11.75 7.43
CA GLU A 58 -7.44 12.46 6.22
C GLU A 58 -8.05 11.91 4.92
N HIS A 59 -9.27 11.39 4.97
CA HIS A 59 -9.90 10.73 3.83
C HIS A 59 -10.09 11.68 2.64
N LYS A 60 -9.78 11.18 1.43
CA LYS A 60 -10.04 11.87 0.16
C LYS A 60 -10.55 10.84 -0.85
N TRP A 61 -11.69 11.09 -1.48
CA TRP A 61 -12.32 10.15 -2.41
C TRP A 61 -11.42 9.81 -3.61
N LYS A 62 -11.38 8.52 -3.99
CA LYS A 62 -10.85 8.08 -5.29
C LYS A 62 -11.68 8.68 -6.42
N SER A 63 -11.00 9.30 -7.39
CA SER A 63 -11.59 9.67 -8.68
C SER A 63 -11.41 8.53 -9.70
N ASN A 64 -12.19 8.52 -10.78
CA ASN A 64 -12.04 7.49 -11.84
C ASN A 64 -10.65 7.47 -12.49
N SER A 65 -9.90 8.59 -12.46
CA SER A 65 -8.51 8.68 -12.93
C SER A 65 -7.48 8.07 -11.96
N ASP A 66 -7.85 7.76 -10.72
CA ASP A 66 -6.92 7.19 -9.72
C ASP A 66 -6.77 5.66 -9.84
N LYS A 67 -7.41 5.03 -10.83
CA LYS A 67 -7.27 3.60 -11.13
C LYS A 67 -5.94 3.34 -11.87
N TYR A 68 -4.83 3.40 -11.14
CA TYR A 68 -3.54 2.92 -11.66
C TYR A 68 -3.45 1.41 -11.41
N VAL A 69 -3.51 0.62 -12.49
CA VAL A 69 -3.15 -0.80 -12.48
C VAL A 69 -1.63 -0.86 -12.52
N ALA A 70 -0.99 -1.38 -11.47
CA ALA A 70 0.44 -1.65 -11.50
C ALA A 70 0.67 -2.92 -12.33
N THR A 71 0.84 -2.78 -13.65
CA THR A 71 1.32 -3.90 -14.47
C THR A 71 2.79 -4.15 -14.14
N PHE A 72 3.05 -5.18 -13.33
CA PHE A 72 4.38 -5.75 -13.21
C PHE A 72 4.70 -6.49 -14.51
N HIS A 73 5.56 -5.93 -15.34
CA HIS A 73 6.21 -6.69 -16.40
C HIS A 73 7.20 -7.65 -15.75
N LYS A 74 6.98 -8.95 -15.91
CA LYS A 74 8.03 -9.96 -15.73
C LYS A 74 8.95 -9.86 -16.93
N GLU A 75 10.21 -9.54 -16.70
CA GLU A 75 11.31 -9.84 -17.63
C GLU A 75 11.62 -11.34 -17.63
#